data_AF-A0A950TF18-F1
#
_entry.id   AF-A0A950TF18-F1
#
_cell.length_a   1.000
_cell.length_b   1.000
_cell.length_c   1.000
_cell.angle_alpha   90.00
_cell.angle_beta   90.00
_cell.angle_gamma   90.00
#
_symmetry.space_group_name_H-M   'P 1'
#
loop_
_entity.id
_entity.type
_entity.pdbx_description
1 polymer ?
#
loop_
_entity_poly.entity_id
_entity_poly.type
_entity_poly.pdbx_seq_one_letter_code
_entity_poly.pdbx_strand_id
1 'polypeptide(L)'
;WSVEKEHLASPTWPIVQSAMQLLIEGDARRIKLCPGVPGDSVACAWLFYDESKNGSRRWCSMADCGSGAKARRLTDRRRAARAKRSS
;
A
#
# COMPACT_ATOMS: atom_id res chain seq x y z
N TRP A 1 28.06 14.24 20.95
CA TRP A 1 27.39 14.51 19.66
C TRP A 1 26.31 15.55 19.90
N SER A 2 26.67 16.81 19.78
CA SER A 2 25.73 17.94 19.89
C SER A 2 25.26 18.25 18.48
N VAL A 3 24.05 17.84 18.15
CA VAL A 3 23.40 18.25 16.91
C VAL A 3 22.61 19.50 17.26
N GLU A 4 23.09 20.66 16.81
CA GLU A 4 22.38 21.93 16.79
C GLU A 4 21.01 21.71 16.14
N LYS A 5 19.94 21.81 16.93
CA LYS A 5 18.66 21.13 16.70
C LYS A 5 17.56 22.03 16.12
N GLU A 6 17.76 23.34 16.02
CA GLU A 6 16.58 24.21 16.09
C GLU A 6 15.82 24.53 14.79
N HIS A 7 16.28 24.23 13.56
CA HIS A 7 15.54 24.77 12.38
C HIS A 7 15.21 23.82 11.21
N LEU A 8 15.78 22.61 11.13
CA LEU A 8 15.48 21.67 10.02
C LEU A 8 14.44 20.59 10.37
N ALA A 9 14.09 20.42 11.66
CA ALA A 9 13.17 19.37 12.13
C ALA A 9 11.69 19.81 12.19
N SER A 10 11.37 21.06 11.87
CA SER A 10 10.07 21.65 12.21
C SER A 10 8.85 20.92 11.61
N PRO A 11 8.84 20.44 10.35
CA PRO A 11 7.70 19.68 9.83
C PRO A 11 7.88 18.16 9.95
N THR A 12 9.10 17.65 10.14
CA THR A 12 9.37 16.21 10.19
C THR A 12 9.18 15.63 11.58
N TRP A 13 9.34 16.43 12.63
CA TRP A 13 9.17 15.98 14.00
C TRP A 13 7.76 15.42 14.28
N PRO A 14 6.65 16.08 13.87
CA PRO A 14 5.32 15.50 14.01
C PRO A 14 5.17 14.16 13.29
N ILE A 15 5.76 14.02 12.10
CA ILE A 15 5.72 12.77 11.31
C ILE A 15 6.43 11.64 12.06
N VAL A 16 7.62 11.92 12.58
CA VAL A 16 8.41 10.94 13.36
C VAL A 16 7.65 10.53 14.62
N GLN A 17 7.07 11.48 15.35
CA GLN A 17 6.27 11.18 16.55
C GLN A 17 5.05 10.31 16.20
N SER A 18 4.29 10.65 15.16
CA SER A 18 3.16 9.82 14.71
C SER A 18 3.59 8.43 14.28
N ALA A 19 4.73 8.30 13.57
CA ALA A 19 5.27 7.01 13.16
C ALA A 19 5.72 6.17 14.38
N MET A 20 6.40 6.79 15.35
CA MET A 20 6.79 6.13 16.60
C MET A 20 5.56 5.65 17.38
N GLN A 21 4.53 6.48 17.49
CA GLN A 21 3.31 6.10 18.19
C GLN A 21 2.60 4.92 17.51
N LEU A 22 2.55 4.92 16.17
CA LEU A 22 2.06 3.77 15.39
C LEU A 22 2.87 2.48 15.63
N LEU A 23 4.19 2.60 15.81
CA LEU A 23 5.08 1.45 16.04
C LEU A 23 5.03 0.93 17.48
N ILE A 24 4.83 1.82 18.46
CA ILE A 24 4.84 1.49 19.88
C ILE A 24 3.45 1.04 20.35
N GLU A 25 2.41 1.76 19.94
CA GLU A 25 1.04 1.57 20.45
C GLU A 25 0.12 0.89 19.42
N GLY A 26 0.44 0.99 18.13
CA GLY A 26 -0.34 0.38 17.06
C GLY A 26 -0.06 -1.10 16.84
N ASP A 27 -0.90 -1.75 16.03
CA ASP A 27 -0.66 -3.13 15.60
C ASP A 27 0.27 -3.12 14.37
N ALA A 28 1.54 -3.42 14.56
CA ALA A 28 2.54 -3.47 13.49
C ALA A 28 2.14 -4.40 12.33
N ARG A 29 1.29 -5.42 12.56
CA ARG A 29 0.80 -6.34 11.50
C ARG A 29 -0.16 -5.66 10.53
N ARG A 30 -0.73 -4.52 10.92
CA ARG A 30 -1.57 -3.68 10.05
C ARG A 30 -0.73 -2.75 9.17
N ILE A 31 0.56 -2.60 9.42
CA ILE A 31 1.48 -1.90 8.51
C ILE A 31 1.83 -2.84 7.36
N LYS A 32 1.49 -2.45 6.13
CA LYS A 32 1.65 -3.28 4.94
C LYS A 32 2.27 -2.50 3.79
N LEU A 33 2.98 -3.21 2.93
CA LEU A 33 3.51 -2.69 1.68
C LEU A 33 2.55 -3.00 0.53
N CYS A 34 2.30 -2.01 -0.33
CA CYS A 34 1.48 -2.21 -1.51
C CYS A 34 2.23 -3.01 -2.58
N PRO A 35 1.68 -4.15 -3.07
CA PRO A 35 2.31 -4.93 -4.12
C PRO A 35 2.31 -4.25 -5.49
N GLY A 36 1.56 -3.16 -5.68
CA GLY A 36 1.34 -2.54 -6.99
C GLY A 36 0.37 -3.31 -7.89
N VAL A 37 0.07 -2.79 -9.08
CA VAL A 37 -0.79 -3.49 -10.02
C VAL A 37 -0.02 -4.67 -10.63
N PRO A 38 -0.56 -5.91 -10.60
CA PRO A 38 0.12 -7.05 -11.20
C PRO A 38 0.45 -6.83 -12.67
N GLY A 39 1.70 -7.10 -13.05
CA GLY A 39 2.19 -6.94 -14.41
C GLY A 39 2.70 -5.54 -14.77
N ASP A 40 2.65 -4.58 -13.83
CA ASP A 40 3.36 -3.32 -14.00
C ASP A 40 4.86 -3.51 -13.78
N SER A 41 5.69 -2.76 -14.52
CA SER A 41 7.15 -2.86 -14.47
C SER A 41 7.75 -2.33 -13.17
N VAL A 42 7.03 -1.48 -12.45
CA VAL A 42 7.46 -0.87 -11.19
C VAL A 42 6.42 -1.20 -10.12
N ALA A 43 6.88 -1.78 -9.00
CA ALA A 43 6.01 -2.01 -7.85
C ALA A 43 5.70 -0.68 -7.14
N CYS A 44 4.45 -0.50 -6.70
CA CYS A 44 4.04 0.68 -5.97
C CYS A 44 4.86 0.85 -4.67
N ALA A 45 4.98 -0.21 -3.87
CA ALA A 45 5.82 -0.24 -2.65
C ALA A 45 5.48 0.82 -1.58
N TRP A 46 4.36 1.53 -1.69
CA TRP A 46 3.89 2.43 -0.64
C TRP A 46 3.56 1.65 0.63
N LEU A 47 4.01 2.18 1.77
CA LEU A 47 3.62 1.73 3.10
C LEU A 47 2.25 2.30 3.45
N PHE A 48 1.37 1.49 4.03
CA PHE A 48 0.06 1.95 4.51
C PHE A 48 -0.35 1.21 5.78
N TYR A 49 -1.19 1.86 6.59
CA TYR A 49 -1.84 1.23 7.73
C TYR A 49 -3.21 0.66 7.32
N ASP A 50 -3.46 -0.59 7.68
CA ASP A 50 -4.70 -1.29 7.35
C ASP A 50 -5.78 -1.01 8.39
N GLU A 51 -6.59 0.00 8.12
CA GLU A 51 -7.76 0.38 8.94
C GLU A 51 -9.01 -0.45 8.63
N SER A 52 -8.95 -1.43 7.72
CA SER A 52 -10.12 -2.26 7.44
C SER A 52 -10.49 -3.10 8.67
N LYS A 53 -11.80 -3.34 8.83
CA LYS A 53 -12.36 -4.08 9.99
C LYS A 53 -11.60 -5.37 10.29
N ASN A 54 -11.28 -6.14 9.23
CA ASN A 54 -10.68 -7.47 9.35
C ASN A 54 -9.21 -7.50 8.94
N GLY A 55 -8.55 -6.35 8.77
CA GLY A 55 -7.15 -6.31 8.30
C GLY A 55 -6.97 -6.93 6.91
N SER A 56 -7.94 -6.73 6.01
CA SER A 56 -7.98 -7.33 4.67
C SER A 56 -7.54 -6.38 3.54
N ARG A 57 -7.16 -5.13 3.84
CA ARG A 57 -6.67 -4.19 2.82
C ARG A 57 -5.35 -4.72 2.26
N ARG A 58 -5.29 -4.80 0.93
CA ARG A 58 -4.13 -5.29 0.18
C ARG A 58 -3.39 -4.19 -0.58
N TRP A 59 -4.06 -3.07 -0.87
CA TRP A 59 -3.57 -2.02 -1.75
C TRP A 59 -3.44 -0.69 -1.00
N CYS A 60 -2.44 0.12 -1.37
CA CYS A 60 -2.22 1.45 -0.80
C CYS A 60 -3.47 2.34 -0.93
N SER A 61 -4.24 2.21 -2.00
CA SER A 61 -5.56 2.81 -2.14
C SER A 61 -6.37 2.04 -3.19
N MET A 62 -7.69 2.21 -3.18
CA MET A 62 -8.57 1.67 -4.22
C MET A 62 -8.45 2.44 -5.53
N ALA A 63 -8.16 3.75 -5.48
CA ALA A 63 -8.04 4.60 -6.66
C ALA A 63 -6.78 4.27 -7.48
N ASP A 64 -5.64 4.08 -6.80
CA ASP A 64 -4.33 3.95 -7.46
C ASP A 64 -4.06 2.49 -7.87
N CYS A 65 -3.94 1.58 -6.89
CA CYS A 65 -3.55 0.19 -7.18
C CYS A 65 -4.75 -0.78 -7.24
N GLY A 66 -5.80 -0.55 -6.43
CA GLY A 66 -6.92 -1.49 -6.33
C GLY A 66 -7.75 -1.60 -7.62
N SER A 67 -8.04 -0.47 -8.26
CA SER A 67 -8.78 -0.38 -9.52
C SER A 67 -8.05 -1.09 -10.66
N GLY A 68 -6.75 -0.84 -10.83
CA GLY A 68 -5.90 -1.47 -11.83
C GLY A 68 -5.81 -2.98 -11.65
N ALA A 69 -5.60 -3.45 -10.41
CA ALA A 69 -5.58 -4.89 -10.12
C ALA A 69 -6.92 -5.57 -10.43
N LYS A 70 -8.04 -4.89 -10.16
CA LYS A 70 -9.40 -5.37 -10.50
C LYS A 70 -9.59 -5.45 -12.02
N ALA A 71 -9.16 -4.42 -12.76
CA ALA A 71 -9.25 -4.37 -14.21
C ALA A 71 -8.44 -5.49 -14.89
N ARG A 72 -7.19 -5.70 -14.46
CA ARG A 72 -6.34 -6.81 -14.94
C ARG A 72 -7.00 -8.17 -14.71
N ARG A 73 -7.46 -8.44 -13.49
CA ARG A 73 -8.14 -9.71 -13.16
C ARG A 73 -9.39 -9.95 -14.02
N LEU A 74 -10.15 -8.90 -14.33
CA LEU A 74 -11.31 -9.01 -15.21
C LEU A 74 -10.88 -9.35 -16.65
N THR A 75 -9.86 -8.68 -17.17
CA THR A 75 -9.30 -8.95 -18.51
C THR A 75 -8.79 -10.39 -18.63
N ASP A 76 -8.04 -10.88 -17.64
CA ASP A 76 -7.50 -12.25 -17.63
C ASP A 76 -8.62 -13.31 -17.62
N ARG A 77 -9.64 -13.09 -16.78
CA ARG A 77 -10.83 -13.96 -16.74
C ARG A 77 -11.55 -14.00 -18.09
N ARG A 78 -11.73 -12.84 -18.73
CA ARG A 78 -12.38 -12.75 -20.06
C ARG A 78 -11.56 -13.45 -21.13
N ARG A 79 -10.23 -13.31 -21.12
CA ARG A 79 -9.32 -14.01 -22.03
C ARG A 79 -9.41 -15.53 -21.85
N ALA A 80 -9.35 -16.02 -20.61
CA ALA A 80 -9.47 -17.44 -20.31
C ALA A 80 -10.84 -18.02 -20.73
N ALA A 81 -11.93 -17.28 -20.50
CA ALA A 81 -13.27 -17.69 -20.93
C ALA A 81 -13.39 -17.76 -22.46
N ARG A 82 -12.78 -16.82 -23.20
CA ARG A 82 -12.74 -16.86 -24.67
C ARG A 82 -11.97 -18.06 -25.19
N ALA A 83 -10.80 -18.34 -24.63
CA ALA A 83 -9.98 -19.50 -25.03
C ALA A 83 -10.71 -20.84 -24.84
N LYS A 84 -11.48 -20.97 -23.76
CA LYS A 84 -12.32 -22.17 -23.52
C LYS A 84 -13.47 -22.33 -24.52
N ARG A 85 -13.97 -21.24 -25.11
CA ARG A 85 -15.07 -21.29 -26.09
C ARG A 85 -14.58 -21.59 -27.51
N SER A 86 -13.30 -21.43 -27.78
CA SER A 86 -12.67 -21.70 -29.08
C SER A 86 -12.01 -23.08 -29.15
N SER A 87 -12.06 -23.85 -28.07
CA SER A 87 -11.66 -25.25 -27.99
C SER A 87 -12.90 -26.13 -27.96
#